data_AF-A0A354XJY9-F1
#
_entry.id   AF-A0A354XJY9-F1
#
_cell.length_a   1.000
_cell.length_b   1.000
_cell.length_c   1.000
_cell.angle_alpha   90.00
_cell.angle_beta   90.00
_cell.angle_gamma   90.00
#
_symmetry.space_group_name_H-M   'P 1'
#
loop_
_entity.id
_entity.type
_entity.pdbx_description
1 polymer ?
#
loop_
_entity_poly.entity_id
_entity_poly.type
_entity_poly.pdbx_seq_one_letter_code
_entity_poly.pdbx_strand_id
1 'polypeptide(L)' 'AKMQVVSRNSDGLLKVAPLLQWTAKDMYYYLEAHDLPNNFDYFDPTKVEEKRECGLHLQH' A
#
# COMPACT_ATOMS: atom_id res chain seq x y z
N ALA A 1 11.19 6.03 -13.17
CA ALA A 1 11.90 6.20 -11.88
C ALA A 1 11.61 4.99 -10.99
N LYS A 2 12.57 4.49 -10.20
CA LYS A 2 12.33 3.39 -9.23
C LYS A 2 11.94 3.98 -7.88
N MET A 3 10.86 3.49 -7.27
CA MET A 3 10.48 3.86 -5.89
C MET A 3 11.52 3.33 -4.89
N GLN A 4 11.69 4.05 -3.77
CA GLN A 4 12.56 3.68 -2.67
C GLN A 4 11.72 3.31 -1.44
N VAL A 5 12.22 2.38 -0.61
CA VAL A 5 11.56 1.98 0.64
C VAL A 5 11.44 3.18 1.59
N VAL A 6 12.42 4.07 1.58
CA VAL A 6 12.41 5.34 2.32
C VAL A 6 12.78 6.45 1.34
N SER A 7 11.97 7.50 1.26
CA SER A 7 12.27 8.69 0.47
C SER A 7 11.80 9.95 1.19
N ARG A 8 12.37 11.10 0.80
CA ARG A 8 11.98 12.42 1.30
C ARG A 8 11.61 13.31 0.12
N ASN A 9 10.45 13.96 0.16
CA ASN A 9 10.05 14.90 -0.90
C ASN A 9 10.67 16.30 -0.68
N SER A 10 10.45 17.21 -1.63
CA SER A 10 10.92 18.61 -1.58
C SER A 10 10.45 19.37 -0.34
N ASP A 11 9.28 19.02 0.19
CA ASP A 11 8.66 19.68 1.35
C ASP A 11 9.16 19.09 2.68
N GLY A 12 10.11 18.15 2.61
CA GLY A 12 10.72 17.50 3.76
C GLY A 12 9.88 16.35 4.35
N LEU A 13 8.79 15.93 3.71
CA LEU A 13 7.99 14.78 4.17
C LEU A 13 8.75 13.47 3.94
N LEU A 14 8.87 12.67 5.00
CA LEU A 14 9.42 11.31 4.93
C LEU A 14 8.32 10.32 4.51
N LYS A 15 8.51 9.66 3.36
CA LYS A 15 7.65 8.58 2.88
C LYS A 15 8.34 7.24 3.16
N VAL A 16 7.62 6.31 3.81
CA VAL A 16 8.12 4.98 4.14
C VAL A 16 7.17 3.94 3.57
N ALA A 17 7.67 3.07 2.70
CA ALA A 17 6.95 1.99 2.04
C ALA A 17 7.58 0.64 2.42
N PRO A 18 7.33 0.12 3.64
CA PRO A 18 8.05 -1.03 4.19
C PRO A 18 7.80 -2.33 3.41
N LEU A 19 6.67 -2.41 2.70
CA LEU A 19 6.26 -3.59 1.94
C LEU A 19 6.51 -3.43 0.43
N LEU A 20 7.29 -2.42 0.01
CA LEU A 20 7.49 -2.10 -1.41
C LEU A 20 8.06 -3.26 -2.24
N GLN A 21 8.84 -4.14 -1.61
CA GLN A 21 9.47 -5.29 -2.25
C GLN A 21 8.67 -6.60 -2.07
N TRP A 22 7.58 -6.57 -1.30
CA TRP A 22 6.81 -7.77 -1.03
C TRP A 22 5.96 -8.15 -2.24
N THR A 23 5.90 -9.45 -2.49
CA THR A 23 4.90 -10.04 -3.38
C THR A 23 3.60 -10.25 -2.61
N ALA A 24 2.50 -10.50 -3.34
CA ALA A 24 1.24 -10.91 -2.72
C ALA A 24 1.37 -12.19 -1.87
N LYS A 25 2.31 -13.07 -2.23
CA LYS A 25 2.59 -14.30 -1.49
C LYS A 25 3.28 -14.02 -0.15
N ASP A 26 4.20 -13.06 -0.11
CA ASP A 26 4.87 -12.64 1.12
C ASP A 26 3.86 -12.02 2.10
N MET A 27 2.94 -11.20 1.58
CA MET A 27 1.82 -10.66 2.37
C MET A 27 0.96 -11.78 2.95
N TYR A 28 0.55 -12.74 2.12
CA TYR A 28 -0.30 -13.85 2.57
C TYR A 28 0.34 -14.63 3.73
N TYR A 29 1.60 -15.02 3.61
CA TYR A 29 2.28 -15.75 4.68
C TYR A 29 2.47 -14.94 5.96
N TYR A 30 2.71 -13.63 5.84
CA TYR A 30 2.79 -12.77 7.00
C TYR A 30 1.47 -12.70 7.76
N LEU A 31 0.34 -12.57 7.04
CA LEU A 31 -0.98 -12.55 7.67
C LEU A 31 -1.28 -13.86 8.41
N GLU A 32 -1.03 -15.00 7.77
CA GLU A 32 -1.22 -16.34 8.38
C GLU A 32 -0.33 -16.54 9.63
N ALA A 33 0.94 -16.16 9.55
CA ALA A 33 1.90 -16.35 10.64
C ALA A 33 1.56 -15.50 11.90
N HIS A 34 0.81 -14.42 11.71
CA HIS A 34 0.46 -13.47 12.76
C HIS A 34 -1.05 -13.44 13.08
N ASP A 35 -1.83 -14.38 12.54
CA ASP A 35 -3.29 -14.46 12.71
C ASP A 35 -4.00 -13.13 12.39
N LEU A 36 -3.60 -12.50 11.27
CA LEU A 36 -4.13 -11.21 10.83
C LEU A 36 -5.22 -11.40 9.76
N PRO A 37 -6.30 -10.60 9.80
CA PRO A 37 -7.37 -10.70 8.83
C PRO A 37 -6.93 -10.19 7.44
N ASN A 38 -7.52 -10.78 6.39
CA ASN A 38 -7.44 -10.26 5.03
C ASN A 38 -8.82 -9.76 4.58
N ASN A 39 -8.89 -8.51 4.14
CA ASN A 39 -10.17 -7.84 3.83
C ASN A 39 -10.54 -8.06 2.36
N PHE A 40 -11.20 -9.17 2.07
CA PHE A 40 -11.72 -9.46 0.72
C PHE A 40 -13.01 -8.69 0.40
N ASP A 41 -13.80 -8.38 1.43
CA ASP A 41 -15.12 -7.76 1.29
C ASP A 41 -15.10 -6.26 1.66
N TYR A 42 -13.97 -5.59 1.43
CA TYR A 42 -13.87 -4.15 1.69
C TYR A 42 -14.73 -3.37 0.68
N PHE A 43 -15.80 -2.75 1.19
CA PHE A 43 -16.67 -1.88 0.40
C PHE A 43 -16.57 -0.43 0.87
N ASP A 44 -16.19 0.45 -0.05
CA ASP A 44 -16.17 1.90 0.16
C ASP A 44 -17.23 2.55 -0.73
N PRO A 45 -18.33 3.08 -0.18
CA PRO A 45 -19.42 3.64 -0.99
C PRO A 45 -19.01 4.93 -1.73
N THR A 46 -17.85 5.50 -1.41
CA THR A 46 -17.29 6.68 -2.10
C THR A 46 -16.35 6.30 -3.25
N LYS A 47 -15.96 5.02 -3.36
CA LYS A 47 -15.18 4.51 -4.50
C LYS A 47 -16.12 4.09 -5.63
N VAL A 48 -15.99 4.76 -6.77
CA VAL A 48 -16.76 4.45 -7.99
C VAL A 48 -16.46 3.05 -8.52
N GLU A 49 -15.23 2.57 -8.34
CA GLU A 49 -14.80 1.21 -8.70
C GLU A 49 -14.15 0.55 -7.49
N GLU A 50 -14.49 -0.72 -7.26
CA GLU A 50 -14.01 -1.55 -6.13
C GLU A 50 -12.48 -1.55 -5.98
N LYS A 51 -11.75 -1.57 -7.12
CA LYS A 51 -10.28 -1.63 -7.15
C LYS A 51 -9.59 -0.28 -7.35
N ARG A 52 -10.35 0.82 -7.34
CA ARG A 52 -9.76 2.14 -7.50
C ARG A 52 -9.12 2.56 -6.18
N GLU A 53 -7.81 2.74 -6.21
CA GLU A 53 -7.10 3.31 -5.07
C GLU A 53 -7.39 4.80 -4.95
N CYS A 54 -7.66 5.25 -3.73
CA CYS A 54 -7.79 6.66 -3.41
C CYS A 54 -6.40 7.29 -3.28
N GLY A 55 -6.24 8.55 -3.71
CA GLY A 55 -5.05 9.34 -3.38
C GLY A 55 -3.77 8.93 -4.11
N LEU A 56 -3.82 8.63 -5.42
CA LEU A 56 -2.60 8.54 -6.22
C LEU A 56 -1.91 9.92 -6.20
N HIS A 57 -0.90 10.08 -5.34
CA HIS A 57 -0.03 11.25 -5.35
C HIS A 57 0.83 11.20 -6.61
N LEU A 58 0.31 11.76 -7.71
CA LEU A 58 1.00 11.85 -9.01
C LEU A 58 2.23 12.76 -8.99
N GLN A 59 2.46 13.46 -7.87
CA GLN A 59 3.62 14.34 -7.68
C GLN A 59 4.71 13.56 -6.93
N HIS A 60 5.77 13.25 -7.67
CA HIS A 60 6.99 12.60 -7.20
C HIS A 60 7.92 13.59 -6.50
#